data_AF-A0A3Q9QU03-F1
#
_entry.id   AF-A0A3Q9QU03-F1
#
_cell.length_a   1.000
_cell.length_b   1.000
_cell.length_c   1.000
_cell.angle_alpha   90.00
_cell.angle_beta   90.00
_cell.angle_gamma   90.00
#
_symmetry.space_group_name_H-M   'P 1'
#
loop_
_entity.id
_entity.type
_entity.pdbx_description
1 polymer ?
#
loop_
_entity_poly.entity_id
_entity_poly.type
_entity_poly.pdbx_seq_one_letter_code
_entity_poly.pdbx_strand_id
1 'polypeptide(L)' 'MNKILSTIFLILIILLGILSLIFVIKMTWFPPTSMGMMMGKNMMLHHMFFWFLQMFLICFLFLMLIMIIWRAMNKNKDKK' A
#
# COMPACT_ATOMS: atom_id res chain seq x y z
N MET A 1 -1.57 18.97 -17.77
CA MET A 1 -1.78 17.84 -16.83
C MET A 1 -2.89 18.23 -15.86
N ASN A 2 -4.02 17.50 -15.83
CA ASN A 2 -5.14 17.85 -14.95
C ASN A 2 -4.65 17.89 -13.50
N LYS A 3 -4.78 19.04 -12.82
CA LYS A 3 -4.32 19.24 -11.42
C LYS A 3 -4.78 18.10 -10.50
N ILE A 4 -6.00 17.61 -10.72
CA ILE A 4 -6.61 16.47 -10.03
C ILE A 4 -5.75 15.18 -10.15
N LEU A 5 -5.25 14.90 -11.36
CA LEU A 5 -4.45 13.71 -11.65
C LEU A 5 -3.08 13.78 -10.96
N SER A 6 -2.49 14.99 -10.91
CA SER A 6 -1.26 15.24 -10.16
C SER A 6 -1.47 15.09 -8.64
N THR A 7 -2.60 15.54 -8.11
CA THR A 7 -2.94 15.38 -6.69
C THR A 7 -3.16 13.92 -6.33
N ILE A 8 -3.89 13.17 -7.17
CA ILE A 8 -4.09 11.72 -6.98
C ILE A 8 -2.75 10.98 -6.95
N PHE A 9 -1.84 11.31 -7.87
CA PHE A 9 -0.52 10.71 -7.93
C PHE A 9 0.32 11.01 -6.68
N LEU A 10 0.29 12.26 -6.19
CA LEU A 10 0.94 12.66 -4.94
C LEU A 10 0.41 11.88 -3.72
N ILE A 11 -0.93 11.74 -3.62
CA ILE A 11 -1.57 10.97 -2.54
C ILE A 11 -1.08 9.51 -2.57
N LEU A 12 -0.97 8.91 -3.77
CA LEU A 12 -0.47 7.56 -3.95
C LEU A 12 0.98 7.39 -3.47
N ILE A 13 1.86 8.35 -3.79
CA ILE A 13 3.26 8.33 -3.34
C ILE A 13 3.34 8.43 -1.80
N ILE A 14 2.56 9.34 -1.21
CA ILE A 14 2.53 9.50 0.25
C ILE A 14 2.04 8.21 0.91
N LEU A 15 0.97 7.59 0.39
CA LEU A 15 0.43 6.34 0.90
C LEU A 15 1.46 5.20 0.81
N LEU A 16 2.17 5.09 -0.31
CA LEU A 16 3.23 4.10 -0.50
C LEU A 16 4.37 4.30 0.51
N GLY A 17 4.76 5.54 0.77
CA GLY A 17 5.76 5.89 1.78
C GLY A 17 5.34 5.49 3.19
N ILE A 18 4.10 5.80 3.57
CA ILE A 18 3.53 5.43 4.88
C ILE A 18 3.47 3.89 5.02
N LEU A 19 2.98 3.17 4.01
CA LEU A 19 2.94 1.71 4.02
C LEU A 19 4.34 1.09 4.16
N SER A 20 5.33 1.68 3.48
CA SER A 20 6.73 1.24 3.58
C SER A 20 7.30 1.46 4.99
N LEU A 21 7.02 2.60 5.61
CA LEU A 21 7.41 2.87 7.01
C LEU A 21 6.75 1.90 7.98
N ILE A 22 5.45 1.62 7.81
CA ILE A 22 4.73 0.63 8.63
C ILE A 22 5.36 -0.74 8.46
N PHE A 23 5.70 -1.14 7.23
CA PHE A 23 6.38 -2.42 6.98
C PHE A 23 7.71 -2.51 7.72
N VAL A 24 8.54 -1.46 7.64
CA VAL A 24 9.83 -1.39 8.36
C VAL A 24 9.61 -1.52 9.87
N ILE A 25 8.75 -0.68 10.46
CA ILE A 25 8.44 -0.71 11.90
C ILE A 25 7.97 -2.10 12.33
N LYS A 26 7.11 -2.72 11.54
CA LYS A 26 6.58 -4.04 11.86
C LYS A 26 7.64 -5.13 11.82
N MET A 27 8.66 -5.00 10.95
CA MET A 27 9.75 -5.97 10.85
C MET A 27 10.85 -5.76 11.89
N THR A 28 11.13 -4.52 12.30
CA THR A 28 12.17 -4.23 13.29
C THR A 28 11.66 -4.22 14.73
N TRP A 29 10.50 -3.62 14.98
CA TRP A 29 10.00 -3.41 16.35
C TRP A 29 9.04 -4.50 16.82
N PHE A 30 8.31 -5.13 15.90
CA PHE A 30 7.33 -6.17 16.21
C PHE A 30 7.48 -7.40 15.29
N PRO A 31 8.68 -8.00 15.21
CA PRO A 31 8.85 -9.21 14.43
C PRO A 31 7.86 -10.28 14.91
N PRO A 32 7.24 -11.05 14.01
CA PRO A 32 6.34 -12.14 14.40
C PRO A 32 7.04 -13.06 15.40
N THR A 33 6.30 -13.64 16.34
CA THR A 33 6.84 -14.49 17.42
C THR A 33 7.68 -15.67 16.91
N SER A 34 7.44 -16.11 15.67
CA SER A 34 8.27 -17.10 14.97
C SER A 34 9.67 -16.58 14.59
N MET A 35 9.87 -15.27 14.37
CA MET A 35 11.13 -14.61 14.01
C MET A 35 12.14 -14.45 15.17
N GLY A 36 12.02 -15.26 16.24
CA GLY A 36 12.98 -15.30 17.34
C GLY A 36 14.35 -15.87 16.95
N MET A 37 15.24 -16.00 17.94
CA MET A 37 16.67 -16.38 17.79
C MET A 37 16.95 -17.72 17.06
N MET A 38 15.92 -18.53 16.79
CA MET A 38 16.00 -19.82 16.07
C MET A 38 15.28 -19.83 14.72
N MET A 39 14.77 -18.69 14.24
CA MET A 39 14.07 -18.58 12.96
C MET A 39 15.04 -18.85 11.81
N GLY A 40 14.82 -19.94 11.07
CA GLY A 40 15.57 -20.20 9.84
C GLY A 40 15.35 -19.09 8.80
N LYS A 41 16.42 -18.74 8.07
CA LYS A 41 16.42 -17.67 7.04
C LYS A 41 15.26 -17.80 6.05
N ASN A 42 14.88 -19.02 5.66
CA ASN A 42 13.75 -19.25 4.75
C ASN A 42 12.40 -18.82 5.33
N MET A 43 12.16 -19.09 6.62
CA MET A 43 10.90 -18.76 7.26
C MET A 43 10.80 -17.25 7.50
N MET A 44 11.92 -16.59 7.81
CA MET A 44 11.98 -15.12 7.87
C MET A 44 11.60 -14.48 6.53
N LEU A 45 12.18 -14.97 5.42
CA LEU A 45 11.85 -14.49 4.07
C LEU A 45 10.38 -14.73 3.71
N HIS A 46 9.82 -15.87 4.11
CA HIS A 46 8.41 -16.17 3.90
C HIS A 46 7.50 -15.13 4.57
N HIS A 47 7.75 -14.80 5.84
CA HIS A 47 6.97 -13.77 6.53
C HIS A 47 7.19 -12.38 5.94
N MET A 48 8.43 -12.03 5.56
CA MET A 48 8.72 -10.78 4.87
C MET A 48 7.91 -10.63 3.58
N PHE A 49 7.92 -11.69 2.76
CA PHE A 49 7.20 -11.70 1.49
C PHE A 49 5.69 -11.66 1.70
N PHE A 50 5.18 -12.38 2.68
CA PHE A 50 3.76 -12.38 3.04
C PHE A 50 3.27 -10.99 3.46
N TRP A 51 4.01 -10.31 4.34
CA TRP A 51 3.69 -8.94 4.77
C TRP A 51 3.80 -7.95 3.61
N PHE A 52 4.83 -8.07 2.78
CA PHE A 52 4.98 -7.24 1.59
C PHE A 52 3.81 -7.40 0.63
N LEU A 53 3.39 -8.64 0.37
CA LEU A 53 2.27 -8.96 -0.50
C LEU A 53 0.94 -8.39 0.04
N GLN A 54 0.71 -8.48 1.35
CA GLN A 54 -0.48 -7.87 1.98
C GLN A 54 -0.50 -6.35 1.81
N MET A 55 0.63 -5.68 2.05
CA MET A 55 0.72 -4.23 1.89
C MET A 55 0.55 -3.82 0.41
N PHE A 56 1.09 -4.60 -0.52
CA PHE A 56 0.91 -4.40 -1.95
C PHE A 56 -0.56 -4.53 -2.37
N LEU A 57 -1.26 -5.56 -1.87
CA LEU A 57 -2.70 -5.76 -2.09
C LEU A 57 -3.54 -4.58 -1.58
N ILE A 58 -3.23 -4.08 -0.39
CA ILE A 58 -3.89 -2.89 0.19
C ILE A 58 -3.69 -1.69 -0.74
N CYS A 59 -2.46 -1.47 -1.23
CA CYS A 59 -2.17 -0.39 -2.17
C CYS A 59 -2.99 -0.51 -3.46
N PHE A 60 -3.15 -1.73 -3.97
CA PHE A 60 -3.95 -2.02 -5.17
C PHE A 60 -5.44 -1.75 -4.95
N LEU A 61 -5.98 -2.08 -3.77
CA LEU A 61 -7.35 -1.77 -3.38
C LEU A 61 -7.61 -0.25 -3.35
N PHE A 62 -6.68 0.52 -2.78
CA PHE A 62 -6.78 1.98 -2.78
C PHE A 62 -6.75 2.56 -4.21
N LEU A 63 -5.88 2.04 -5.08
CA LEU A 63 -5.82 2.42 -6.49
C LEU A 63 -7.16 2.20 -7.21
N MET A 64 -7.75 1.01 -7.04
CA MET A 64 -9.08 0.68 -7.56
C MET A 64 -10.14 1.66 -7.08
N LEU A 65 -10.16 1.95 -5.78
CA LEU A 65 -11.15 2.84 -5.17
C LEU A 65 -11.02 4.28 -5.70
N ILE A 66 -9.79 4.78 -5.82
CA ILE A 66 -9.51 6.10 -6.41
C ILE A 66 -9.96 6.16 -7.87
N MET A 67 -9.72 5.11 -8.67
CA MET A 67 -10.17 5.06 -10.06
C MET A 67 -11.70 5.09 -10.17
N ILE A 68 -12.41 4.39 -9.28
CA ILE A 68 -13.88 4.40 -9.24
C ILE A 68 -14.40 5.80 -8.91
N ILE A 69 -13.84 6.44 -7.87
CA ILE A 69 -14.21 7.80 -7.47
C ILE A 69 -13.97 8.79 -8.62
N TRP A 70 -12.79 8.71 -9.25
CA TRP A 70 -12.45 9.59 -10.37
C TRP A 70 -13.44 9.42 -11.53
N ARG A 71 -13.77 8.18 -11.90
CA ARG A 71 -14.74 7.90 -12.97
C ARG A 71 -16.13 8.42 -12.64
N ALA A 72 -16.57 8.29 -11.39
CA ALA A 72 -17.86 8.82 -10.93
C ALA A 72 -17.90 10.36 -10.98
N MET A 73 -16.83 11.03 -10.55
CA MET A 73 -16.72 12.49 -10.63
C MET A 73 -16.73 13.01 -12.06
N ASN A 74 -16.08 12.31 -13.00
CA ASN A 74 -16.04 12.74 -14.39
C ASN A 74 -17.41 12.57 -15.08
N LYS A 75 -18.14 11.47 -14.82
CA LYS A 75 -19.50 11.29 -15.33
C LYS A 75 -20.49 12.36 -14.88
N ASN A 76 -20.30 12.94 -13.69
CA ASN A 76 -21.16 14.02 -13.19
C ASN A 76 -20.84 15.38 -13.83
N LYS A 77 -19.66 15.56 -14.43
CA LYS A 77 -19.33 16.77 -15.20
C LYS A 77 -19.94 16.76 -16.60
N ASP A 78 -20.07 15.60 -17.24
CA ASP A 78 -20.66 15.50 -18.59
C ASP A 78 -22.19 15.61 -18.60
N LYS A 79 -22.85 15.51 -17.44
CA LYS A 79 -24.32 15.62 -17.29
C LYS A 79 -24.80 17.01 -16.87
N LYS A 80 -23.89 17.96 -16.62
CA LYS A 80 -24.19 19.30 -16.11
C LYS A 80 -23.74 20.35 -17.11
#